data_AF-A0A947ACY8-F1
#
_entry.id   AF-A0A947ACY8-F1
#
_cell.length_a   1.000
_cell.length_b   1.000
_cell.length_c   1.000
_cell.angle_alpha   90.00
_cell.angle_beta   90.00
_cell.angle_gamma   90.00
#
_symmetry.space_group_name_H-M   'P 1'
#
loop_
_entity.id
_entity.type
_entity.pdbx_description
1 polymer ?
#
loop_
_entity_poly.entity_id
_entity_poly.type
_entity_poly.pdbx_seq_one_letter_code
_entity_poly.pdbx_strand_id
1 'polypeptide(L)' 'FLQGGTHAWSDRGFHLEKGMTNSLSKRDDVWYRPYERENDSEKEMQAYLTWEVGLLDQIAREGTVSFQKF' A
#
# COMPACT_ATOMS: atom_id res chain seq x y z
N PHE A 1 25.99 9.28 -8.74
CA PHE A 1 24.61 9.77 -8.55
C PHE A 1 24.23 10.68 -9.71
N LEU A 2 22.97 10.66 -10.14
CA LEU A 2 22.46 11.55 -11.18
C LEU A 2 22.08 12.90 -10.57
N GLN A 3 22.70 13.99 -11.01
CA GLN A 3 22.42 15.33 -10.47
C GLN A 3 20.99 15.75 -10.84
N GLY A 4 20.12 15.93 -9.82
CA GLY A 4 18.71 16.27 -9.99
C GLY A 4 17.78 15.09 -10.30
N GLY A 5 18.31 13.86 -10.30
CA GLY A 5 17.52 12.63 -10.46
C GLY A 5 16.74 12.54 -11.77
N THR A 6 15.71 11.69 -11.78
CA THR A 6 14.86 11.43 -12.96
C THR A 6 14.14 12.68 -13.45
N HIS A 7 13.80 13.62 -12.56
CA HIS A 7 13.14 14.86 -12.93
C HIS A 7 14.01 15.72 -13.86
N ALA A 8 15.25 16.01 -13.44
CA ALA A 8 16.19 16.79 -14.24
C ALA A 8 16.66 16.06 -15.53
N TRP A 9 16.49 14.74 -15.60
CA TRP A 9 16.70 13.97 -16.82
C TRP A 9 15.54 14.20 -17.81
N SER A 10 14.31 14.09 -17.32
CA SER A 10 13.09 14.35 -18.10
C SER A 10 13.06 15.78 -18.66
N ASP A 11 13.40 16.78 -17.84
CA ASP A 11 13.35 18.20 -18.23
C ASP A 11 14.33 18.55 -19.37
N ARG A 12 15.39 17.75 -19.51
CA ARG A 12 16.37 17.87 -20.61
C ARG A 12 15.94 17.16 -21.89
N GLY A 13 14.74 16.58 -21.92
CA GLY A 13 14.16 15.91 -23.09
C GLY A 13 14.74 14.51 -23.35
N PHE A 14 15.45 13.93 -22.39
CA PHE A 14 15.95 12.57 -22.54
C PHE A 14 14.82 11.53 -22.44
N HIS A 15 15.00 10.40 -23.11
CA HIS A 15 14.01 9.33 -23.15
C HIS A 15 13.79 8.69 -21.77
N LEU A 16 12.53 8.38 -21.49
CA LEU A 16 12.07 7.61 -20.34
C LEU A 16 11.33 6.37 -20.83
N GLU A 17 11.57 5.24 -20.16
CA GLU A 17 10.78 4.03 -20.30
C GLU A 17 9.65 4.04 -19.26
N LYS A 18 8.47 3.54 -19.63
CA LYS A 18 7.31 3.45 -18.74
C LYS A 18 7.09 2.03 -18.25
N GLY A 19 6.50 1.92 -17.07
CA GLY A 19 6.28 0.64 -16.41
C GLY A 19 7.53 0.14 -15.70
N MET A 20 7.45 -1.07 -15.18
CA MET A 20 8.52 -1.70 -14.40
C MET A 20 9.01 -2.95 -15.13
N THR A 21 9.69 -2.72 -16.26
CA THR A 21 10.10 -3.73 -17.24
C THR A 21 11.31 -4.55 -16.81
N ASN A 22 12.22 -3.97 -16.03
CA ASN A 22 13.45 -4.62 -15.56
C ASN A 22 13.63 -4.49 -14.04
N SER A 23 12.68 -5.04 -13.27
CA SER A 23 12.73 -5.00 -11.80
C SER A 23 13.84 -5.90 -11.25
N LEU A 24 14.73 -5.36 -10.43
CA LEU A 24 15.78 -6.13 -9.76
C LEU A 24 15.30 -6.85 -8.50
N SER A 25 14.13 -6.47 -7.98
CA SER A 25 13.51 -7.05 -6.80
C SER A 25 12.03 -7.32 -7.01
N LYS A 26 11.42 -7.99 -6.03
CA LYS A 26 9.96 -8.10 -5.93
C LYS A 26 9.35 -6.71 -5.70
N ARG A 27 8.08 -6.56 -6.08
CA ARG A 27 7.27 -5.35 -5.86
C ARG A 27 6.46 -5.50 -4.57
N ASP A 28 7.15 -5.40 -3.44
CA ASP A 28 6.60 -5.55 -2.09
C ASP A 28 6.70 -4.25 -1.27
N ASP A 29 7.03 -3.14 -1.93
CA ASP A 29 7.16 -1.80 -1.38
C ASP A 29 5.82 -1.08 -1.17
N VAL A 30 4.73 -1.61 -1.77
CA VAL A 30 3.38 -1.06 -1.65
C VAL A 30 2.43 -2.13 -1.10
N TRP A 31 1.81 -1.83 0.04
CA TRP A 31 0.65 -2.58 0.52
C TRP A 31 -0.62 -2.02 -0.12
N TYR A 32 -1.13 -2.73 -1.13
CA TYR A 32 -2.42 -2.40 -1.75
C TYR A 32 -3.56 -2.76 -0.81
N ARG A 33 -4.43 -1.79 -0.55
CA ARG A 33 -5.68 -2.05 0.16
C ARG A 33 -6.55 -3.00 -0.67
N PRO A 34 -7.40 -3.80 -0.02
CA PRO A 34 -8.22 -4.80 -0.72
C PRO A 34 -9.04 -4.25 -1.90
N TYR A 35 -9.64 -3.05 -1.76
CA TYR A 35 -10.40 -2.36 -2.81
C TYR A 35 -9.56 -1.62 -3.87
N GLU A 36 -8.25 -1.50 -3.69
CA GLU A 36 -7.36 -0.83 -4.66
C GLU A 36 -6.82 -1.80 -5.71
N ARG A 37 -7.12 -3.09 -5.59
CA ARG A 37 -6.66 -4.12 -6.51
C ARG A 37 -7.62 -4.20 -7.70
N GLU A 38 -7.08 -4.19 -8.92
CA GLU A 38 -7.88 -4.28 -10.15
C GLU A 38 -8.71 -5.57 -10.26
N ASN A 39 -8.27 -6.65 -9.58
CA ASN A 39 -9.01 -7.90 -9.43
C ASN A 39 -9.69 -7.95 -8.06
N ASP A 40 -10.53 -6.95 -7.76
CA ASP A 40 -11.27 -6.75 -6.52
C ASP A 40 -12.18 -7.95 -6.24
N SER A 41 -11.61 -8.99 -5.64
CA SER A 41 -12.35 -10.20 -5.33
C SER A 41 -13.11 -9.97 -4.03
N GLU A 42 -14.43 -10.18 -4.09
CA GLU A 42 -15.36 -10.10 -2.95
C GLU A 42 -14.81 -10.78 -1.68
N LYS A 43 -14.05 -11.87 -1.85
CA LYS A 43 -13.40 -12.60 -0.77
C LYS A 43 -12.39 -11.74 0.01
N GLU A 44 -11.55 -10.96 -0.67
CA GLU A 44 -10.53 -10.11 -0.03
C GLU A 44 -11.21 -8.94 0.70
N MET A 45 -12.29 -8.41 0.11
CA MET A 45 -13.13 -7.42 0.78
C MET A 45 -13.77 -8.00 2.05
N GLN A 46 -14.32 -9.20 1.96
CA GLN A 46 -14.91 -9.88 3.11
C GLN A 46 -13.87 -10.15 4.20
N ALA A 47 -12.65 -10.52 3.83
CA ALA A 47 -11.54 -10.70 4.77
C ALA A 47 -11.16 -9.38 5.46
N TYR A 48 -11.13 -8.28 4.71
CA TYR A 48 -10.89 -6.94 5.26
C TYR A 48 -11.94 -6.51 6.27
N LEU A 49 -13.22 -6.64 5.92
CA LEU A 49 -14.33 -6.30 6.82
C LEU A 49 -14.34 -7.19 8.07
N THR A 50 -14.06 -8.48 7.89
CA THR A 50 -13.95 -9.43 9.01
C THR A 50 -12.81 -9.03 9.95
N TRP A 51 -11.66 -8.64 9.40
CA TRP A 51 -10.55 -8.11 10.18
C TRP A 51 -10.95 -6.85 10.95
N GLU A 52 -11.59 -5.89 10.30
CA GLU A 52 -11.98 -4.60 10.88
C GLU A 52 -12.93 -4.77 12.08
N VAL A 53 -13.98 -5.60 11.94
CA VAL A 53 -14.91 -5.88 13.04
C VAL A 53 -14.22 -6.61 14.20
N GLY A 54 -13.28 -7.51 13.90
CA GLY A 54 -12.51 -8.24 14.89
C GLY A 54 -11.46 -7.41 15.65
N LEU A 55 -11.18 -6.17 15.24
CA LEU A 55 -10.18 -5.32 15.91
C LEU A 55 -10.58 -4.96 17.34
N LEU A 56 -11.87 -4.77 17.62
CA LEU A 56 -12.34 -4.41 18.94
C LEU A 56 -11.99 -5.48 19.99
N ASP A 57 -12.20 -6.75 19.64
CA ASP A 57 -11.86 -7.87 20.52
C ASP A 57 -10.34 -8.00 20.73
N GLN A 58 -9.55 -7.72 19.69
CA GLN A 58 -8.09 -7.71 19.80
C GLN A 58 -7.59 -6.61 20.74
N ILE A 59 -8.12 -5.40 20.60
CA ILE A 59 -7.76 -4.27 21.47
C ILE A 59 -8.18 -4.55 22.91
N ALA A 60 -9.39 -5.09 23.13
CA ALA A 60 -9.87 -5.46 24.45
C ALA A 60 -8.97 -6.51 25.12
N ARG A 61 -8.45 -7.47 24.35
CA ARG A 61 -7.50 -8.49 24.83
C ARG A 61 -6.12 -7.91 25.17
N GLU A 62 -5.61 -6.98 24.36
CA GLU A 62 -4.29 -6.38 24.57
C GLU A 62 -4.26 -5.42 25.78
N GLY A 63 -5.32 -4.64 25.99
CA GLY A 63 -5.48 -3.79 27.18
C GLY A 63 -4.48 -2.62 27.28
N THR A 64 -3.67 -2.38 26.25
CA THR A 64 -2.66 -1.30 26.20
C THR A 64 -3.21 0.02 25.66
N VAL A 65 -4.40 0.02 25.08
CA VAL A 65 -5.04 1.18 24.44
C VAL A 65 -6.35 1.53 25.17
N SER A 66 -6.57 2.82 25.43
CA SER A 66 -7.79 3.34 26.06
C SER A 66 -8.46 4.38 25.15
N PHE A 67 -9.75 4.18 24.88
CA PHE A 67 -10.57 5.12 24.12
C PHE A 67 -11.48 5.91 25.07
N GLN A 68 -11.45 7.24 24.98
CA GLN A 68 -12.39 8.11 25.69
C GLN A 68 -13.73 8.08 24.95
N LYS A 69 -14.84 7.85 25.68
CA LYS A 69 -16.20 7.99 25.15
C LYS A 69 -16.67 9.42 25.41
N PHE A 70 -17.17 10.09 24.38
CA PHE A 70 -17.84 11.39 24.46
C PHE A 70 -19.35 11.21 24.57
#